data_AF-A0A6N6JCV2-F1
#
_entry.id   AF-A0A6N6JCV2-F1
#
_cell.length_a   1.000
_cell.length_b   1.000
_cell.length_c   1.000
_cell.angle_alpha   90.00
_cell.angle_beta   90.00
_cell.angle_gamma   90.00
#
_symmetry.space_group_name_H-M   'P 1'
#
loop_
_entity.id
_entity.type
_entity.pdbx_description
1 polymer ?
#
loop_
_entity_poly.entity_id
_entity_poly.type
_entity_poly.pdbx_seq_one_letter_code
_entity_poly.pdbx_strand_id
1 'polypeptide(L)'
;MIIQALAGIILGLAVFGALMWSGYRAALTEGAVRYVNAALSVSTLLGMVAVTNNWPGPALIVGLGCALLGLIAVRYEAGWSRLLPLMQAIFGGALTIGLPWMGG
;
A
#
# COMPACT_ATOMS: atom_id res chain seq x y z
N MET A 1 12.34 21.25 -3.32
CA MET A 1 12.86 20.16 -4.19
C MET A 1 13.50 19.01 -3.41
N ILE A 2 14.60 19.24 -2.66
CA ILE A 2 15.29 18.15 -1.92
C ILE A 2 14.37 17.46 -0.90
N ILE A 3 13.62 18.22 -0.09
CA ILE A 3 12.73 17.67 0.96
C ILE A 3 11.62 16.80 0.36
N GLN A 4 11.04 17.20 -0.78
CA GLN A 4 10.03 16.41 -1.49
C GLN A 4 10.59 15.09 -2.03
N ALA A 5 11.79 15.13 -2.63
CA ALA A 5 12.46 13.93 -3.12
C ALA A 5 12.76 12.96 -1.98
N LEU A 6 13.25 13.47 -0.85
CA LEU A 6 13.53 12.68 0.35
C LEU A 6 12.26 12.06 0.93
N ALA A 7 11.17 12.82 1.01
CA ALA A 7 9.86 12.32 1.45
C ALA A 7 9.33 11.20 0.52
N GLY A 8 9.47 11.37 -0.80
CA GLY A 8 9.10 10.36 -1.78
C GLY A 8 9.91 9.07 -1.65
N ILE A 9 11.22 9.17 -1.43
CA ILE A 9 12.11 8.03 -1.19
C ILE A 9 11.71 7.27 0.08
N ILE A 10 11.47 8.00 1.18
CA ILE A 10 11.07 7.40 2.46
C ILE A 10 9.72 6.68 2.32
N LEU A 11 8.74 7.31 1.66
CA LEU A 11 7.44 6.69 1.39
C LEU A 11 7.59 5.45 0.51
N GLY A 12 8.38 5.52 -0.56
CA GLY A 12 8.64 4.38 -1.44
C GLY A 12 9.27 3.20 -0.70
N LEU A 13 10.29 3.45 0.12
CA LEU A 13 10.93 2.44 0.97
C LEU A 13 9.94 1.80 1.95
N ALA A 14 9.11 2.61 2.59
CA ALA A 14 8.13 2.11 3.54
C ALA A 14 7.05 1.25 2.88
N VAL A 15 6.54 1.66 1.72
CA VAL A 15 5.54 0.88 0.96
C VAL A 15 6.14 -0.41 0.42
N PHE A 16 7.40 -0.38 -0.04
CA PHE A 16 8.10 -1.58 -0.49
C PHE A 16 8.36 -2.57 0.66
N GLY A 17 8.80 -2.08 1.83
CA GLY A 17 8.94 -2.89 3.03
C GLY A 17 7.61 -3.50 3.48
N ALA A 18 6.52 -2.73 3.40
CA ALA A 18 5.19 -3.23 3.70
C ALA A 18 4.71 -4.29 2.71
N LEU A 19 4.99 -4.13 1.42
CA LEU A 19 4.70 -5.14 0.40
C LEU A 19 5.41 -6.47 0.70
N MET A 20 6.71 -6.42 1.04
CA MET A 20 7.48 -7.62 1.39
C MET A 20 6.92 -8.31 2.64
N TRP A 21 6.53 -7.53 3.65
CA TRP A 21 5.93 -8.07 4.86
C TRP A 21 4.57 -8.72 4.61
N SER A 22 3.69 -8.06 3.84
CA SER A 22 2.40 -8.64 3.45
C SER A 22 2.59 -9.93 2.64
N GLY A 23 3.57 -9.96 1.73
CA GLY A 23 3.92 -11.18 0.99
C GLY A 23 4.39 -12.31 1.91
N TYR A 24 5.28 -11.99 2.86
CA TYR A 24 5.77 -12.93 3.87
C TYR A 24 4.62 -13.49 4.74
N ARG A 25 3.74 -12.61 5.24
CA ARG A 25 2.54 -13.00 6.01
C ARG A 25 1.61 -13.87 5.18
N ALA A 26 1.38 -13.53 3.91
CA ALA A 26 0.54 -14.33 3.02
C ALA A 26 1.11 -15.73 2.76
N ALA A 27 2.44 -15.90 2.82
CA ALA A 27 3.08 -17.21 2.65
C ALA A 27 3.04 -18.07 3.92
N LEU A 28 3.12 -17.46 5.11
CA LEU A 28 3.31 -18.19 6.37
C LEU A 28 2.07 -18.30 7.26
N THR A 29 1.01 -17.55 6.95
CA THR A 29 -0.24 -17.61 7.73
C THR A 29 -1.33 -18.35 6.97
N GLU A 30 -2.38 -18.74 7.68
CA GLU A 30 -3.55 -19.40 7.10
C GLU A 30 -4.83 -18.61 7.38
N GLY A 31 -5.91 -18.96 6.69
CA GLY A 31 -7.22 -18.34 6.87
C GLY A 31 -7.27 -16.87 6.47
N ALA A 32 -8.05 -16.07 7.20
CA ALA A 32 -8.35 -14.67 6.85
C ALA A 32 -7.09 -13.80 6.74
N VAL A 33 -6.08 -14.02 7.59
CA VAL A 33 -4.82 -13.25 7.58
C VAL A 33 -4.08 -13.40 6.26
N ARG A 34 -4.05 -14.62 5.71
CA ARG A 34 -3.43 -14.93 4.42
C ARG A 34 -4.12 -14.20 3.28
N TYR A 35 -5.45 -14.31 3.19
CA TYR A 35 -6.21 -13.69 2.10
C TYR A 35 -6.12 -12.17 2.14
N VAL A 36 -6.22 -11.57 3.33
CA VAL A 36 -6.10 -10.11 3.48
C VAL A 36 -4.72 -9.62 3.06
N ASN A 37 -3.64 -10.26 3.53
CA ASN A 37 -2.28 -9.85 3.17
C ASN A 37 -1.94 -10.15 1.70
N ALA A 38 -2.47 -11.23 1.12
CA ALA A 38 -2.32 -11.51 -0.30
C ALA A 38 -3.03 -10.44 -1.16
N ALA A 39 -4.29 -10.12 -0.85
CA ALA A 39 -5.05 -9.08 -1.53
C ALA A 39 -4.39 -7.69 -1.36
N LEU A 40 -3.83 -7.42 -0.18
CA LEU A 40 -3.10 -6.18 0.11
C LEU A 40 -1.81 -6.07 -0.72
N SER A 41 -1.08 -7.18 -0.87
CA SER A 41 0.12 -7.24 -1.72
C SER A 41 -0.22 -7.01 -3.19
N VAL A 42 -1.26 -7.68 -3.69
CA VAL A 42 -1.73 -7.55 -5.07
C VAL A 42 -2.24 -6.13 -5.35
N SER A 43 -3.05 -5.56 -4.46
CA SER A 43 -3.55 -4.17 -4.61
C SER A 43 -2.41 -3.14 -4.57
N THR A 44 -1.41 -3.33 -3.72
CA THR A 44 -0.23 -2.46 -3.68
C THR A 44 0.53 -2.51 -5.01
N LEU A 45 0.78 -3.71 -5.55
CA LEU A 45 1.43 -3.88 -6.86
C LEU A 45 0.62 -3.25 -7.99
N LEU A 46 -0.70 -3.48 -8.03
CA LEU A 46 -1.58 -2.86 -9.01
C LEU A 46 -1.58 -1.33 -8.91
N GLY A 47 -1.50 -0.79 -7.69
CA GLY A 47 -1.35 0.64 -7.46
C GLY A 47 -0.05 1.19 -8.04
N MET A 48 1.08 0.50 -7.82
CA MET A 48 2.37 0.85 -8.42
C MET A 48 2.35 0.78 -9.95
N VAL A 49 1.70 -0.24 -10.52
CA VAL A 49 1.52 -0.37 -11.97
C VAL A 49 0.68 0.79 -12.52
N ALA A 50 -0.41 1.15 -11.83
CA ALA A 50 -1.26 2.25 -12.24
C ALA A 50 -0.55 3.61 -12.19
N VAL A 51 0.27 3.85 -11.14
CA VAL A 51 1.12 5.04 -11.06
C VAL A 51 2.15 5.07 -12.20
N THR A 52 2.85 3.95 -12.42
CA THR A 52 3.87 3.84 -13.47
C THR A 52 3.31 4.09 -14.88
N ASN A 53 2.09 3.61 -15.15
CA ASN A 53 1.42 3.79 -16.45
C ASN A 53 0.60 5.09 -16.54
N ASN A 54 0.63 5.94 -15.50
CA ASN A 54 -0.11 7.19 -15.43
C ASN A 54 -1.64 6.98 -15.61
N TRP A 55 -2.21 5.98 -14.94
CA TRP A 55 -3.63 5.59 -15.02
C TRP A 55 -4.42 6.03 -13.78
N PRO A 56 -4.92 7.28 -13.71
CA PRO A 56 -5.56 7.82 -12.52
C PRO A 56 -6.88 7.11 -12.15
N GLY A 57 -7.69 6.73 -13.15
CA GLY A 57 -8.97 6.04 -12.92
C GLY A 57 -8.80 4.70 -12.20
N PRO A 58 -8.02 3.75 -12.77
CA PRO A 58 -7.70 2.48 -12.12
C PRO A 58 -7.00 2.66 -10.76
N ALA A 59 -6.09 3.64 -10.64
CA ALA A 59 -5.40 3.91 -9.38
C ALA A 59 -6.35 4.29 -8.24
N LEU A 60 -7.45 4.99 -8.54
CA LEU A 60 -8.44 5.39 -7.53
C LEU A 60 -9.14 4.16 -6.93
N ILE A 61 -9.61 3.25 -7.79
CA ILE A 61 -10.30 2.02 -7.36
C ILE A 61 -9.35 1.11 -6.58
N VAL A 62 -8.16 0.90 -7.13
CA VAL A 62 -7.13 0.06 -6.50
C VAL A 62 -6.65 0.67 -5.18
N GLY A 63 -6.48 1.99 -5.14
CA GLY A 63 -6.09 2.75 -3.97
C GLY A 63 -7.11 2.62 -2.83
N LEU A 64 -8.40 2.70 -3.15
CA LEU A 64 -9.47 2.56 -2.17
C LEU A 64 -9.50 1.13 -1.61
N GLY A 65 -9.33 0.12 -2.47
CA GLY A 65 -9.17 -1.28 -2.04
C GLY A 65 -7.95 -1.48 -1.14
N CYS A 66 -6.80 -0.90 -1.51
CA CYS A 66 -5.56 -0.97 -0.74
C CYS A 66 -5.72 -0.27 0.63
N ALA A 67 -6.39 0.88 0.68
CA ALA A 67 -6.69 1.60 1.92
C ALA A 67 -7.53 0.77 2.89
N LEU A 68 -8.64 0.21 2.41
CA LEU A 68 -9.53 -0.61 3.23
C LEU A 68 -8.84 -1.90 3.70
N LEU A 69 -8.16 -2.61 2.79
CA LEU A 69 -7.43 -3.83 3.12
C LEU A 69 -6.28 -3.57 4.10
N GLY A 70 -5.59 -2.43 3.97
CA GLY A 70 -4.52 -2.03 4.89
C GLY A 70 -5.05 -1.81 6.29
N LEU A 71 -6.17 -1.08 6.44
CA LEU A 71 -6.85 -0.89 7.73
C LEU A 71 -7.35 -2.20 8.34
N ILE A 72 -7.84 -3.12 7.51
CA ILE A 72 -8.25 -4.46 7.97
C ILE A 72 -7.02 -5.26 8.43
N ALA A 73 -5.92 -5.23 7.67
CA ALA A 73 -4.67 -5.92 8.00
C ALA A 73 -4.03 -5.41 9.30
N VAL A 74 -4.15 -4.12 9.63
CA VAL A 74 -3.71 -3.56 10.93
C VAL A 74 -4.35 -4.31 12.11
N ARG A 75 -5.60 -4.77 11.98
CA ARG A 75 -6.29 -5.50 13.06
C ARG A 75 -5.71 -6.90 13.30
N TYR A 76 -5.13 -7.51 12.26
CA TYR A 76 -4.52 -8.84 12.35
C TYR A 76 -3.05 -8.82 12.78
N GLU A 77 -2.42 -7.64 12.78
CA GLU A 77 -1.04 -7.45 13.19
C GLU A 77 -0.93 -7.04 14.67
N ALA A 78 0.21 -7.35 15.30
CA ALA A 78 0.50 -7.01 16.69
C ALA A 78 1.74 -6.10 16.79
N GLY A 79 1.71 -5.14 17.73
CA GLY A 79 2.84 -4.25 18.00
C GLY A 79 3.27 -3.41 16.78
N TRP A 80 4.58 -3.32 16.58
CA TRP A 80 5.20 -2.48 15.53
C TRP A 80 4.92 -2.99 14.11
N SER A 81 4.56 -4.26 13.93
CA SER A 81 4.19 -4.81 12.62
C SER A 81 2.93 -4.17 12.04
N ARG A 82 2.11 -3.50 12.87
CA ARG A 82 0.95 -2.71 12.43
C ARG A 82 1.31 -1.51 11.55
N LEU A 83 2.54 -1.00 11.67
CA LEU A 83 2.98 0.14 10.88
C LEU A 83 3.03 -0.19 9.39
N LEU A 84 3.36 -1.43 9.02
CA LEU A 84 3.53 -1.83 7.63
C LEU A 84 2.20 -1.82 6.86
N PRO A 85 1.12 -2.50 7.32
CA PRO A 85 -0.19 -2.36 6.67
C PRO A 85 -0.76 -0.95 6.75
N LEU A 86 -0.40 -0.17 7.77
CA LEU A 86 -0.79 1.24 7.87
C LEU A 86 -0.12 2.07 6.75
N MET A 87 1.15 1.82 6.42
CA MET A 87 1.82 2.48 5.30
C MET A 87 1.18 2.13 3.96
N GLN A 88 0.74 0.89 3.76
CA GLN A 88 -0.06 0.52 2.58
C GLN A 88 -1.42 1.22 2.57
N ALA A 89 -2.06 1.39 3.74
CA ALA A 89 -3.30 2.14 3.82
C ALA A 89 -3.12 3.62 3.44
N ILE A 90 -2.02 4.24 3.91
CA ILE A 90 -1.64 5.62 3.55
C ILE A 90 -1.36 5.72 2.06
N PHE A 91 -0.63 4.76 1.49
CA PHE A 91 -0.38 4.70 0.05
C PHE A 91 -1.69 4.59 -0.75
N GLY A 92 -2.59 3.68 -0.35
CA GLY A 92 -3.91 3.56 -0.96
C GLY A 92 -4.71 4.85 -0.89
N GLY A 93 -4.72 5.51 0.27
CA GLY A 93 -5.36 6.83 0.45
C GLY A 93 -4.75 7.91 -0.45
N ALA A 94 -3.43 7.94 -0.57
CA ALA A 94 -2.73 8.87 -1.47
C ALA A 94 -3.10 8.66 -2.95
N LEU A 95 -3.29 7.41 -3.37
CA LEU A 95 -3.81 7.08 -4.71
C LEU A 95 -5.26 7.55 -4.88
N THR A 96 -6.11 7.35 -3.87
CA THR A 96 -7.54 7.73 -3.93
C THR A 96 -7.75 9.23 -4.07
N ILE A 97 -6.92 10.05 -3.39
CA ILE A 97 -6.99 11.52 -3.53
C ILE A 97 -6.27 12.04 -4.78
N GLY A 98 -5.67 11.16 -5.59
CA GLY A 98 -4.96 11.53 -6.80
C GLY A 98 -3.63 12.23 -6.54
N LEU A 99 -3.00 12.03 -5.37
CA LEU A 99 -1.79 12.74 -4.97
C LEU A 99 -0.63 12.63 -5.98
N PRO A 100 -0.38 11.47 -6.62
CA PRO A 100 0.67 11.36 -7.65
C PRO A 100 0.44 12.25 -8.88
N TRP A 101 -0.80 12.69 -9.12
CA TRP A 101 -1.19 13.48 -10.29
C TRP A 101 -1.41 14.98 -9.98
N MET A 102 -1.42 15.37 -8.69
CA MET A 102 -1.68 16.75 -8.26
C MET A 102 -0.51 17.72 -8.44
N GLY A 103 0.68 17.23 -8.86
CA GLY A 103 1.89 18.05 -9.03
C GLY A 103 2.34 18.28 -10.47
N GLY A 104 1.48 17.97 -11.45
CA GLY A 104 1.73 18.18 -12.89
C GLY A 104 1.25 19.54 -13.39
#